data_AF-A0A3M2HQF9-F1
#
_entry.id   AF-A0A3M2HQF9-F1
#
_cell.length_a   1.000
_cell.length_b   1.000
_cell.length_c   1.000
_cell.angle_alpha   90.00
_cell.angle_beta   90.00
_cell.angle_gamma   90.00
#
_symmetry.space_group_name_H-M   'P 1'
#
loop_
_entity.id
_entity.type
_entity.pdbx_description
1 polymer ?
#
loop_
_entity_poly.entity_id
_entity_poly.type
_entity_poly.pdbx_seq_one_letter_code
_entity_poly.pdbx_strand_id
1 'polypeptide(L)'
;MPLSETSDTHSSAPYPAAGDVALERDPFIIGLKQRLPEDLRESFSEKQLQGLRSAFATRSWGRHQLDWRGTFGLWSNQYYFVLVGGRNKRNLSRSQRNISLAAKAAAITLFLFFCVLVGLLALYLIKSALGINLLPNFSLGIWDWFKGGR
;
A
#
# COMPACT_ATOMS: atom_id res chain seq x y z
N MET A 1 -38.51 0.30 -56.48
CA MET A 1 -38.69 0.74 -55.07
C MET A 1 -39.32 -0.40 -54.28
N PRO A 2 -39.04 -0.59 -52.97
CA PRO A 2 -38.17 0.16 -52.03
C PRO A 2 -37.03 -0.72 -51.43
N LEU A 3 -35.86 -0.18 -51.08
CA LEU A 3 -35.44 0.41 -49.79
C LEU A 3 -35.69 -0.47 -48.55
N SER A 4 -34.61 -0.97 -47.96
CA SER A 4 -34.50 -1.17 -46.51
C SER A 4 -33.07 -0.88 -46.06
N GLU A 5 -32.77 0.41 -45.96
CA GLU A 5 -31.74 0.91 -45.04
C GLU A 5 -32.21 0.58 -43.62
N THR A 6 -31.53 -0.35 -42.97
CA THR A 6 -31.68 -0.54 -41.52
C THR A 6 -30.90 0.56 -40.82
N SER A 7 -31.67 1.52 -40.38
CA SER A 7 -31.37 2.61 -39.47
C SER A 7 -30.64 2.13 -38.21
N ASP A 8 -29.54 2.82 -37.93
CA ASP A 8 -29.20 3.40 -36.64
C ASP A 8 -29.56 2.61 -35.37
N THR A 9 -28.54 2.02 -34.75
CA THR A 9 -28.53 1.86 -33.29
C THR A 9 -27.11 1.86 -32.75
N HIS A 10 -26.42 2.99 -32.85
CA HIS A 10 -25.25 3.27 -32.00
C HIS A 10 -25.66 4.17 -30.84
N SER A 11 -26.44 3.59 -29.91
CA SER A 11 -26.77 4.21 -28.63
C SER A 11 -26.22 3.36 -27.49
N SER A 12 -25.00 3.66 -27.05
CA SER A 12 -24.50 3.26 -25.73
C SER A 12 -23.22 4.03 -25.36
N ALA A 13 -23.36 5.29 -24.95
CA ALA A 13 -22.33 5.98 -24.19
C ALA A 13 -22.81 6.16 -22.74
N PRO A 14 -22.20 5.50 -21.74
CA PRO A 14 -22.61 5.58 -20.32
C PRO A 14 -22.32 6.90 -19.60
N TYR A 15 -22.00 7.98 -20.32
CA TYR A 15 -21.53 9.22 -19.71
C TYR A 15 -22.59 10.31 -19.80
N PRO A 16 -22.86 11.04 -18.70
CA PRO A 16 -23.69 12.23 -18.79
C PRO A 16 -22.97 13.21 -19.71
N ALA A 17 -23.67 13.72 -20.72
CA ALA A 17 -23.18 14.78 -21.57
C ALA A 17 -22.97 16.03 -20.71
N ALA A 18 -21.77 16.16 -20.13
CA ALA A 18 -21.33 17.44 -19.58
C ALA A 18 -21.33 18.42 -20.75
N GLY A 19 -22.18 19.45 -20.67
CA GLY A 19 -22.37 20.41 -21.75
C GLY A 19 -21.06 21.04 -22.20
N ASP A 20 -21.02 21.41 -23.47
CA ASP A 20 -19.87 21.84 -24.27
C ASP A 20 -18.92 22.83 -23.54
N VAL A 21 -19.48 23.72 -22.72
CA VAL A 21 -18.75 24.73 -21.93
C VAL A 21 -17.86 24.15 -20.83
N ALA A 22 -18.13 22.91 -20.39
CA ALA A 22 -17.38 22.23 -19.33
C ALA A 22 -16.11 21.53 -19.84
N LEU A 23 -16.03 21.21 -21.14
CA LEU A 23 -14.90 20.52 -21.74
C LEU A 23 -13.74 21.47 -22.07
N GLU A 24 -14.03 22.67 -22.59
CA GLU A 24 -13.01 23.70 -22.84
C GLU A 24 -12.26 24.14 -21.58
N ARG A 25 -12.94 24.11 -20.42
CA ARG A 25 -12.36 24.49 -19.11
C ARG A 25 -11.77 23.32 -18.35
N ASP A 26 -11.73 22.12 -18.93
CA ASP A 26 -11.14 20.94 -18.29
C ASP A 26 -9.61 21.02 -18.25
N PRO A 27 -8.97 20.98 -17.07
CA PRO A 27 -7.52 20.96 -16.95
C PRO A 27 -6.82 19.86 -17.76
N PHE A 28 -7.47 18.70 -17.94
CA PHE A 28 -6.96 17.61 -18.77
C PHE A 28 -6.92 18.00 -20.25
N ILE A 29 -8.01 18.59 -20.76
CA ILE A 29 -8.12 19.01 -22.16
C ILE A 29 -7.17 20.18 -22.46
N ILE A 30 -7.08 21.15 -21.56
CA ILE A 30 -6.14 22.27 -21.67
C ILE A 30 -4.70 21.75 -21.75
N GLY A 31 -4.33 20.85 -20.82
CA GLY A 31 -2.99 20.25 -20.80
C GLY A 31 -2.71 19.36 -22.02
N LEU A 32 -3.72 18.70 -22.58
CA LEU A 32 -3.59 17.93 -23.81
C LEU A 32 -3.34 18.84 -25.01
N LYS A 33 -4.17 19.88 -25.20
CA LYS A 33 -4.03 20.86 -26.29
C LYS A 33 -2.67 21.58 -26.26
N GLN A 34 -2.15 21.92 -25.09
CA GLN A 34 -0.83 22.58 -24.96
C GLN A 34 0.36 21.70 -25.43
N ARG A 35 0.22 20.37 -25.39
CA ARG A 35 1.26 19.44 -25.84
C ARG A 35 1.18 19.14 -27.34
N LEU A 36 0.13 19.60 -28.01
CA LEU A 36 -0.06 19.41 -29.44
C LEU A 36 0.59 20.55 -30.24
N PRO A 37 1.09 20.24 -31.46
CA PRO A 37 1.43 21.23 -32.47
C PRO A 37 0.29 22.24 -32.68
N GLU A 38 0.63 23.50 -33.01
CA GLU A 38 -0.33 24.61 -33.11
C GLU A 38 -1.47 24.35 -34.10
N ASP A 39 -1.13 23.73 -35.23
CA ASP A 39 -2.07 23.33 -36.29
C ASP A 39 -3.09 22.28 -35.84
N LEU A 40 -2.79 21.54 -34.77
CA LEU A 40 -3.63 20.45 -34.26
C LEU A 40 -4.43 20.81 -33.00
N ARG A 41 -4.25 22.00 -32.41
CA ARG A 41 -4.90 22.35 -31.13
C ARG A 41 -6.42 22.45 -31.25
N GLU A 42 -6.91 22.91 -32.41
CA GLU A 42 -8.33 23.10 -32.70
C GLU A 42 -8.89 22.08 -33.71
N SER A 43 -8.12 21.04 -34.06
CA SER A 43 -8.56 20.00 -35.00
C SER A 43 -9.46 18.93 -34.36
N PHE A 44 -9.53 18.91 -33.03
CA PHE A 44 -10.33 17.96 -32.27
C PHE A 44 -11.76 18.46 -32.10
N SER A 45 -12.73 17.62 -32.46
CA SER A 45 -14.14 17.83 -32.14
C SER A 45 -14.43 17.53 -30.66
N GLU A 46 -15.49 18.14 -30.12
CA GLU A 46 -15.94 17.90 -28.74
C GLU A 46 -16.18 16.42 -28.43
N LYS A 47 -16.76 15.67 -29.36
CA LYS A 47 -16.97 14.21 -29.20
C LYS A 47 -15.64 13.46 -29.07
N GLN A 48 -14.61 13.87 -29.80
CA GLN A 48 -13.27 13.27 -29.70
C GLN A 48 -12.60 13.66 -28.38
N LEU A 49 -12.71 14.93 -27.95
CA LEU A 49 -12.18 15.39 -26.67
C LEU A 49 -12.84 14.67 -25.48
N GLN A 50 -14.14 14.46 -25.52
CA GLN A 50 -14.87 13.71 -24.50
C GLN A 50 -14.49 12.22 -24.48
N GLY A 51 -14.27 11.61 -25.66
CA GLY A 51 -13.78 10.24 -25.79
C GLY A 51 -12.37 10.08 -25.23
N LEU A 52 -11.47 11.02 -25.56
CA LEU A 52 -10.12 11.10 -25.00
C LEU A 52 -10.16 11.27 -23.49
N ARG A 53 -10.95 12.23 -22.98
CA ARG A 53 -11.13 12.42 -21.54
C ARG A 53 -11.60 11.13 -20.89
N SER A 54 -12.61 10.45 -21.41
CA SER A 54 -13.14 9.23 -20.78
C SER A 54 -12.13 8.07 -20.79
N ALA A 55 -11.39 7.90 -21.88
CA ALA A 55 -10.35 6.88 -22.01
C ALA A 55 -9.14 7.12 -21.07
N PHE A 56 -8.76 8.39 -20.86
CA PHE A 56 -7.58 8.76 -20.07
C PHE A 56 -7.90 9.17 -18.61
N ALA A 57 -9.10 9.66 -18.31
CA ALA A 57 -9.55 10.02 -16.96
C ALA A 57 -9.73 8.79 -16.05
N THR A 58 -10.03 7.62 -16.63
CA THR A 58 -9.99 6.36 -15.88
C THR A 58 -8.54 5.95 -15.53
N ARG A 59 -7.56 6.53 -16.23
CA ARG A 59 -6.12 6.24 -16.09
C ARG A 59 -5.39 7.26 -15.23
N SER A 60 -6.00 8.41 -14.90
CA SER A 60 -5.39 9.38 -13.99
C SER A 60 -5.47 8.88 -12.55
N TRP A 61 -4.33 8.39 -12.07
CA TRP A 61 -3.86 8.68 -10.71
C TRP A 61 -4.62 8.10 -9.50
N GLY A 62 -5.42 7.05 -9.65
CA GLY A 62 -6.06 6.37 -8.51
C GLY A 62 -5.24 5.24 -7.84
N ARG A 63 -4.00 4.97 -8.28
CA ARG A 63 -3.28 3.74 -7.87
C ARG A 63 -1.78 3.92 -7.64
N HIS A 64 -1.37 4.96 -6.92
CA HIS A 64 -0.03 4.93 -6.33
C HIS A 64 -0.03 3.99 -5.13
N GLN A 65 0.07 2.71 -5.49
CA GLN A 65 0.77 1.69 -4.75
C GLN A 65 2.17 2.25 -4.50
N LEU A 66 2.44 2.70 -3.27
CA LEU A 66 3.72 3.19 -2.76
C LEU A 66 4.90 2.76 -3.65
N ASP A 67 5.42 3.65 -4.50
CA ASP A 67 6.57 3.41 -5.38
C ASP A 67 7.74 4.20 -4.80
N TRP A 68 8.50 3.55 -3.93
CA TRP A 68 9.70 4.12 -3.36
C TRP A 68 10.91 3.58 -4.11
N ARG A 69 11.58 4.49 -4.81
CA ARG A 69 12.81 4.20 -5.52
C ARG A 69 13.91 4.99 -4.86
N GLY A 70 14.98 4.30 -4.51
CA GLY A 70 16.13 4.91 -3.88
C GLY A 70 17.41 4.26 -4.37
N THR A 71 18.47 5.04 -4.33
CA THR A 71 19.82 4.55 -4.51
C THR A 71 20.56 4.86 -3.22
N PHE A 72 21.21 3.88 -2.62
CA PHE A 72 22.15 4.14 -1.54
C PHE A 72 23.54 3.63 -1.93
N GLY A 73 24.55 4.43 -1.64
CA GLY A 73 25.94 4.06 -1.81
C GLY A 73 26.45 3.35 -0.57
N LEU A 74 27.05 2.17 -0.74
CA LEU A 74 27.78 1.49 0.31
C LEU A 74 29.21 1.21 -0.19
N TRP A 75 30.19 1.82 0.48
CA TRP A 75 31.58 1.91 0.02
C TRP A 75 31.69 2.47 -1.41
N SER A 76 32.22 1.67 -2.35
CA SER A 76 32.47 2.07 -3.74
C SER A 76 31.36 1.62 -4.70
N ASN A 77 30.31 0.97 -4.19
CA ASN A 77 29.20 0.48 -5.01
C ASN A 77 27.92 1.26 -4.74
N GLN A 78 27.19 1.55 -5.81
CA GLN A 78 25.85 2.11 -5.75
C GLN A 78 24.83 0.99 -5.91
N TYR A 79 23.96 0.85 -4.92
CA TYR A 79 22.89 -0.14 -4.93
C TYR A 79 21.56 0.58 -5.17
N TYR A 80 20.85 0.13 -6.20
CA TYR A 80 19.53 0.62 -6.56
C TYR A 80 18.46 -0.31 -5.98
N PHE A 81 17.44 0.26 -5.33
CA PHE A 81 16.31 -0.50 -4.83
C PHE A 81 14.98 0.13 -5.25
N VAL A 82 14.01 -0.75 -5.49
CA VAL A 82 12.64 -0.38 -5.89
C VAL A 82 11.68 -1.14 -5.00
N LEU A 83 10.96 -0.39 -4.17
CA LEU A 83 9.87 -0.87 -3.33
C LEU A 83 8.56 -0.42 -3.95
N VAL A 84 7.86 -1.35 -4.60
CA VAL A 84 6.49 -1.14 -5.08
C VAL A 84 5.54 -1.90 -4.17
N GLY A 85 4.63 -1.20 -3.51
CA GLY A 85 3.69 -1.80 -2.57
C GLY A 85 2.27 -1.30 -2.74
N GLY A 86 1.29 -2.21 -2.83
CA GLY A 86 -0.11 -1.80 -2.84
C GLY A 86 -1.12 -2.94 -2.76
N ARG A 87 -2.42 -2.58 -2.73
CA ARG A 87 -3.51 -3.54 -2.51
C ARG A 87 -3.58 -4.54 -3.65
N ASN A 88 -3.06 -5.73 -3.38
CA ASN A 88 -3.23 -6.89 -4.25
C ASN A 88 -4.66 -7.43 -4.07
N LYS A 89 -5.50 -7.28 -5.11
CA LYS A 89 -6.86 -7.85 -5.16
C LYS A 89 -6.90 -9.31 -5.65
N ARG A 90 -5.75 -9.93 -5.91
CA ARG A 90 -5.65 -11.34 -6.32
C ARG A 90 -5.49 -12.22 -5.09
N ASN A 91 -6.00 -13.46 -5.15
CA ASN A 91 -5.72 -14.47 -4.12
C ASN A 91 -4.20 -14.56 -3.89
N LEU A 92 -3.79 -14.59 -2.62
CA LEU A 92 -2.40 -14.61 -2.20
C LEU A 92 -1.63 -15.68 -3.00
N SER A 93 -0.56 -15.26 -3.67
CA SER A 93 0.39 -16.20 -4.28
C SER A 93 0.90 -17.17 -3.21
N ARG A 94 1.17 -18.43 -3.58
CA ARG A 94 1.62 -19.49 -2.65
C ARG A 94 2.81 -19.04 -1.79
N SER A 95 3.74 -18.28 -2.38
CA SER A 95 4.89 -17.72 -1.66
C SER A 95 4.50 -16.66 -0.61
N GLN A 96 3.58 -15.75 -0.95
CA GLN A 96 3.07 -14.73 -0.01
C GLN A 96 2.29 -15.36 1.15
N ARG A 97 1.53 -16.44 0.89
CA ARG A 97 0.86 -17.20 1.94
C ARG A 97 1.88 -17.80 2.91
N ASN A 98 2.97 -18.40 2.40
CA ASN A 98 4.01 -18.99 3.24
C ASN A 98 4.75 -17.94 4.08
N ILE A 99 5.08 -16.78 3.51
CA ILE A 99 5.69 -15.66 4.25
C ILE A 99 4.76 -15.18 5.37
N SER A 100 3.46 -15.02 5.06
CA SER A 100 2.48 -14.59 6.08
C SER A 100 2.30 -15.63 7.20
N LEU A 101 2.37 -16.92 6.88
CA LEU A 101 2.31 -18.01 7.87
C LEU A 101 3.57 -18.03 8.73
N ALA A 102 4.75 -17.90 8.13
CA ALA A 102 6.02 -17.84 8.84
C ALA A 102 6.07 -16.62 9.78
N ALA A 103 5.63 -15.44 9.33
CA ALA A 103 5.56 -14.24 10.16
C ALA A 103 4.59 -14.41 11.35
N LYS A 104 3.42 -15.02 11.12
CA LYS A 104 2.48 -15.35 12.19
C LYS A 104 3.06 -16.34 13.20
N ALA A 105 3.70 -17.40 12.71
CA ALA A 105 4.35 -18.39 13.57
C ALA A 105 5.45 -17.73 14.42
N ALA A 106 6.31 -16.91 13.81
CA ALA A 106 7.35 -16.16 14.51
C ALA A 106 6.77 -15.23 15.58
N ALA A 107 5.69 -14.51 15.27
CA ALA A 107 5.03 -13.63 16.24
C ALA A 107 4.46 -14.41 17.44
N ILE A 108 3.81 -15.55 17.18
CA ILE A 108 3.28 -16.43 18.24
C ILE A 108 4.42 -16.99 19.10
N THR A 109 5.48 -17.50 18.48
CA THR A 109 6.65 -18.03 19.21
C THR A 109 7.29 -16.96 20.09
N LEU A 110 7.48 -15.75 19.57
CA LEU A 110 8.06 -14.64 20.33
C LEU A 110 7.17 -14.24 21.50
N PHE A 111 5.86 -14.17 21.29
CA PHE A 111 4.88 -13.86 22.32
C PHE A 111 4.90 -14.92 23.44
N LEU A 112 4.86 -16.21 23.09
CA LEU A 112 4.93 -17.30 24.06
C LEU A 112 6.25 -17.31 24.82
N PHE A 113 7.37 -17.10 24.14
CA PHE A 113 8.68 -16.99 24.77
C PHE A 113 8.71 -15.84 25.79
N PHE A 114 8.19 -14.67 25.42
CA PHE A 114 8.06 -13.54 26.32
C PHE A 114 7.18 -13.87 27.54
N CYS A 115 6.02 -14.51 27.34
CA CYS A 115 5.16 -14.95 28.43
C CYS A 115 5.85 -15.93 29.38
N VAL A 116 6.62 -16.88 28.85
CA VAL A 116 7.41 -17.82 29.68
C VAL A 116 8.46 -17.05 30.49
N LEU A 117 9.16 -16.09 29.88
CA LEU A 117 10.19 -15.31 30.54
C LEU A 117 9.61 -14.46 31.69
N VAL A 118 8.47 -13.82 31.45
CA VAL A 118 7.72 -13.07 32.48
C VAL A 118 7.18 -14.00 33.56
N GLY A 119 6.66 -15.18 33.18
CA GLY A 119 6.17 -16.18 34.13
C GLY A 119 7.28 -16.70 35.05
N LEU A 120 8.46 -17.01 34.51
CA LEU A 120 9.63 -17.41 35.28
C LEU A 120 10.10 -16.27 36.20
N LEU A 121 10.08 -15.03 35.72
CA LEU A 121 10.40 -13.86 36.55
C LEU A 121 9.41 -13.72 37.71
N ALA A 122 8.10 -13.85 37.45
CA ALA A 122 7.08 -13.78 38.49
C ALA A 122 7.23 -14.91 39.52
N LEU A 123 7.47 -16.14 39.07
CA LEU A 123 7.74 -17.28 39.95
C LEU A 123 9.02 -17.06 40.77
N TYR A 124 10.07 -16.51 40.17
CA TYR A 124 11.29 -16.15 40.88
C TYR A 124 11.04 -15.11 41.97
N LEU A 125 10.27 -14.07 41.69
CA LEU A 125 9.92 -13.03 42.66
C LEU A 125 9.06 -13.59 43.80
N ILE A 126 8.06 -14.41 43.50
CA ILE A 126 7.23 -15.09 44.52
C ILE A 126 8.10 -15.99 45.40
N LYS A 127 8.97 -16.81 44.79
CA LYS A 127 9.93 -17.67 45.49
C LYS A 127 10.89 -16.86 46.36
N SER A 128 11.34 -15.70 45.88
CA SER A 128 12.23 -14.80 46.63
C SER A 128 11.52 -14.12 47.80
N ALA A 129 10.25 -13.72 47.62
CA ALA A 129 9.41 -13.17 48.68
C ALA A 129 9.08 -14.20 49.78
N LEU A 130 8.95 -15.49 49.43
CA LEU A 130 8.74 -16.60 50.37
C LEU A 130 10.01 -17.00 51.15
N GLY A 131 11.17 -16.39 50.88
CA GLY A 131 12.40 -16.59 51.66
C GLY A 131 13.13 -17.92 51.40
N ILE A 132 12.76 -18.69 50.38
CA ILE A 132 13.39 -19.99 50.07
C ILE A 132 14.69 -19.76 49.30
N ASN A 133 15.83 -19.77 49.98
CA ASN A 133 17.17 -19.64 49.39
C ASN A 133 17.70 -20.98 48.88
N LEU A 134 17.46 -21.33 47.61
CA LEU A 134 18.07 -22.51 46.95
C LEU A 134 19.57 -22.35 46.67
N LEU A 135 20.09 -21.13 46.58
CA LEU A 135 21.50 -20.83 46.36
C LEU A 135 21.92 -19.72 47.33
N PRO A 136 22.55 -20.05 48.47
CA PRO A 136 22.88 -19.07 49.50
C PRO A 136 23.85 -17.97 49.02
N ASN A 137 24.56 -18.17 47.90
CA ASN A 137 25.57 -17.26 47.37
C ASN A 137 25.27 -16.70 45.96
N PHE A 138 24.07 -16.93 45.40
CA PHE A 138 23.74 -16.40 44.07
C PHE A 138 22.31 -15.86 44.02
N SER A 139 22.21 -14.53 44.02
CA SER A 139 20.99 -13.75 43.81
C SER A 139 21.20 -12.90 42.56
N LEU A 140 20.22 -12.86 41.66
CA LEU A 140 20.25 -12.04 40.45
C LEU A 140 20.04 -10.53 40.76
N GLY A 141 19.85 -10.14 42.02
CA GLY A 141 19.77 -8.74 42.48
C GLY A 141 18.48 -7.98 42.12
N ILE A 142 17.60 -8.55 41.27
CA ILE A 142 16.34 -7.90 40.85
C ILE A 142 15.39 -7.66 42.03
N TRP A 143 15.39 -8.54 43.03
CA TRP A 143 14.54 -8.40 44.22
C TRP A 143 14.98 -7.26 45.13
N ASP A 144 16.29 -7.08 45.30
CA ASP A 144 16.84 -5.98 46.10
C ASP A 144 16.63 -4.64 45.40
N TRP A 145 16.71 -4.60 44.06
CA TRP A 145 16.31 -3.44 43.27
C TRP A 145 14.82 -3.11 43.43
N PHE A 146 13.93 -4.12 43.41
CA PHE A 146 12.50 -3.92 43.62
C PHE A 146 12.17 -3.43 45.04
N LYS A 147 12.85 -3.95 46.08
CA LYS A 147 12.65 -3.52 47.47
C LYS A 147 13.34 -2.20 47.82
N GLY A 148 14.44 -1.85 47.17
CA GLY A 148 15.22 -0.63 47.40
C GLY A 148 14.72 0.61 46.63
N GLY A 149 13.77 0.45 45.72
CA GLY A 149 13.20 1.53 44.89
C GLY A 149 12.08 2.35 45.54
N ARG A 150 12.03 2.48 46.88
CA ARG A 150 11.10 3.37 47.60
C ARG A 150 11.86 4.42 48.39
#